data_AF-A0A672H7H5-F1
#
_entry.id   AF-A0A672H7H5-F1
#
_cell.length_a   1.000
_cell.length_b   1.000
_cell.length_c   1.000
_cell.angle_alpha   90.00
_cell.angle_beta   90.00
_cell.angle_gamma   90.00
#
_symmetry.space_group_name_H-M   'P 1'
#
loop_
_entity.id
_entity.type
_entity.pdbx_description
1 polymer ?
#
loop_
_entity_poly.entity_id
_entity_poly.type
_entity_poly.pdbx_seq_one_letter_code
_entity_poly.pdbx_strand_id
1 'polypeptide(L)'
;MFSFTLRRFWNKWKSYRHRFVPWVVLNLSKNEKTLRQVSEPSKDKLVPDEEVSATLLKLFRVLLRGHGVNREIRAGHPVCAQDAMLQCLGFCIDRRPSSLPSAGTGVFVTRGFVPRGVTVAMYPGAVYQPYEPILLQSIRNPFVFRCIDGVLVDGNDKGISKVLFRSCSGRDRMGPFLMSDTSWLTDCPLNPLAVGQYVNNCSNDRPANVCYQEYDVPDKFPVELRRFLPNVNYSQDAGRPVRCVVLVSLRDIHAGEELFSNYYTIVH
;
A
#
# COMPACT_ATOMS: atom_id res chain seq x y z
N MET A 1 -2.38 6.22 36.11
CA MET A 1 -2.56 6.87 34.78
C MET A 1 -1.24 7.17 34.07
N PHE A 2 -0.22 7.74 34.73
CA PHE A 2 1.07 8.12 34.12
C PHE A 2 1.84 6.96 33.44
N SER A 3 1.80 5.76 34.02
CA SER A 3 2.43 4.56 33.46
C SER A 3 1.82 4.12 32.11
N PHE A 4 0.50 4.29 31.94
CA PHE A 4 -0.19 3.88 30.71
C PHE A 4 0.12 4.83 29.54
N THR A 5 0.16 6.14 29.81
CA THR A 5 0.54 7.15 28.80
C THR A 5 2.00 7.02 28.38
N LEU A 6 2.91 6.77 29.33
CA LEU A 6 4.31 6.45 29.03
C LEU A 6 4.45 5.20 28.17
N ARG A 7 3.77 4.11 28.53
CA ARG A 7 3.82 2.85 27.77
C ARG A 7 3.28 3.01 26.35
N ARG A 8 2.22 3.79 26.16
CA ARG A 8 1.65 4.10 24.85
C ARG A 8 2.58 4.97 24.01
N PHE A 9 3.22 5.96 24.61
CA PHE A 9 4.25 6.77 23.93
C PHE A 9 5.45 5.90 23.52
N TRP A 10 5.93 5.06 24.42
CA TRP A 10 7.04 4.14 24.17
C TRP A 10 6.75 3.17 23.02
N ASN A 11 5.55 2.59 22.98
CA ASN A 11 5.13 1.72 21.87
C ASN A 11 5.05 2.48 20.54
N LYS A 12 4.53 3.72 20.54
CA LYS A 12 4.53 4.57 19.34
C LYS A 12 5.94 4.88 18.86
N TRP A 13 6.85 5.21 19.78
CA TRP A 13 8.25 5.47 19.45
C TRP A 13 8.95 4.23 18.89
N LYS A 14 8.72 3.05 19.47
CA LYS A 14 9.28 1.77 18.98
C LYS A 14 8.94 1.49 17.52
N SER A 15 7.72 1.83 17.09
CA SER A 15 7.31 1.74 15.69
C SER A 15 7.88 2.90 14.85
N TYR A 16 7.74 4.14 15.32
CA TYR A 16 8.11 5.36 14.58
C TYR A 16 9.62 5.53 14.34
N ARG A 17 10.47 5.00 15.22
CA ARG A 17 11.94 5.15 15.10
C ARG A 17 12.47 4.61 13.76
N HIS A 18 11.77 3.64 13.16
CA HIS A 18 12.12 3.08 11.84
C HIS A 18 11.73 4.01 10.67
N ARG A 19 11.24 5.21 10.96
CA ARG A 19 10.83 6.22 9.98
C ARG A 19 11.45 7.59 10.31
N PHE A 20 12.22 7.67 11.40
CA PHE A 20 12.89 8.87 11.85
C PHE A 20 14.35 8.88 11.37
N VAL A 21 14.63 9.63 10.30
CA VAL A 21 15.93 9.62 9.58
C VAL A 21 17.16 9.64 10.50
N PRO A 22 17.27 10.51 11.52
CA PRO A 22 18.45 10.48 12.41
C PRO A 22 18.65 9.15 13.13
N TRP A 23 17.57 8.49 13.58
CA TRP A 23 17.67 7.16 14.21
C TRP A 23 18.11 6.09 13.22
N VAL A 24 17.65 6.19 11.97
CA VAL A 24 18.02 5.26 10.88
C VAL A 24 19.51 5.37 10.59
N VAL A 25 20.02 6.60 10.37
CA VAL A 25 21.44 6.89 10.11
C VAL A 25 22.33 6.32 11.22
N LEU A 26 21.95 6.49 12.48
CA LEU A 26 22.72 5.99 13.62
C LEU A 26 22.69 4.45 13.78
N ASN A 27 21.74 3.75 13.16
CA ASN A 27 21.57 2.30 13.30
C ASN A 27 21.67 1.55 11.97
N LEU A 28 22.15 2.19 10.91
CA LEU A 28 22.26 1.63 9.56
C LEU A 28 23.23 0.44 9.54
N SER A 29 24.42 0.58 10.13
CA SER A 29 25.44 -0.49 10.22
C SER A 29 24.97 -1.74 10.96
N LYS A 30 24.03 -1.60 11.91
CA LYS A 30 23.48 -2.74 12.67
C LYS A 30 22.47 -3.58 11.87
N ASN A 31 21.95 -3.03 10.77
CA ASN A 31 20.88 -3.63 9.97
C ASN A 31 21.33 -3.96 8.53
N GLU A 32 22.64 -3.95 8.25
CA GLU A 32 23.20 -4.16 6.91
C GLU A 32 22.65 -5.40 6.20
N LYS A 33 22.49 -6.51 6.93
CA LYS A 33 21.97 -7.78 6.38
C LYS A 33 20.55 -7.67 5.82
N THR A 34 19.77 -6.69 6.29
CA THR A 34 18.39 -6.50 5.84
C THR A 34 18.26 -5.44 4.76
N LEU A 35 19.27 -4.60 4.54
CA LEU A 35 19.20 -3.44 3.65
C LEU A 35 19.01 -3.88 2.20
N ARG A 36 18.00 -3.31 1.54
CA ARG A 36 17.87 -3.43 0.10
C ARG A 36 18.81 -2.41 -0.55
N GLN A 37 19.79 -2.90 -1.30
CA GLN A 37 20.69 -2.08 -2.09
C GLN A 37 20.31 -2.18 -3.57
N VAL A 38 20.20 -1.03 -4.22
CA VAL A 38 19.88 -0.91 -5.63
C VAL A 38 21.01 -0.10 -6.28
N SER A 39 21.64 -0.67 -7.31
CA SER A 39 22.78 -0.04 -7.98
C SER A 39 22.38 1.11 -8.89
N GLU A 40 21.18 1.06 -9.47
CA GLU A 40 20.64 2.09 -10.35
C GLU A 40 19.11 2.13 -10.20
N PRO A 41 18.46 3.31 -10.28
CA PRO A 41 17.00 3.41 -10.21
C PRO A 41 16.25 2.49 -11.19
N SER A 42 16.84 2.25 -12.36
CA SER A 42 16.31 1.35 -13.40
C SER A 42 16.19 -0.12 -12.95
N LYS A 43 16.98 -0.53 -11.95
CA LYS A 43 17.05 -1.89 -11.42
C LYS A 43 16.22 -2.08 -10.14
N ASP A 44 15.46 -1.08 -9.71
CA ASP A 44 14.58 -1.21 -8.53
C ASP A 44 13.36 -2.09 -8.81
N LYS A 45 12.90 -2.16 -10.07
CA LYS A 45 11.70 -2.95 -10.40
C LYS A 45 12.05 -4.43 -10.48
N LEU A 46 11.38 -5.23 -9.67
CA LEU A 46 11.49 -6.70 -9.73
C LEU A 46 10.61 -7.30 -10.82
N VAL A 47 9.51 -6.63 -11.11
CA VAL A 47 8.47 -7.09 -12.03
C VAL A 47 8.20 -5.96 -13.04
N PRO A 48 8.05 -6.25 -14.34
CA PRO A 48 7.68 -5.24 -15.34
C PRO A 48 6.34 -4.56 -15.00
N ASP A 49 6.21 -3.27 -15.35
CA ASP A 49 4.97 -2.52 -15.11
C ASP A 49 3.77 -3.12 -15.86
N GLU A 50 4.02 -3.80 -16.97
CA GLU A 50 3.02 -4.52 -17.75
C GLU A 50 2.42 -5.69 -16.96
N GLU A 51 3.23 -6.40 -16.17
CA GLU A 51 2.78 -7.50 -15.33
C GLU A 51 2.00 -6.99 -14.10
N VAL A 52 2.44 -5.87 -13.52
CA VAL A 52 1.68 -5.16 -12.47
C VAL A 52 0.33 -4.71 -13.04
N SER A 53 0.33 -4.07 -14.21
CA SER A 53 -0.89 -3.64 -14.92
C SER A 53 -1.82 -4.80 -15.18
N ALA A 54 -1.32 -5.91 -15.71
CA ALA A 54 -2.10 -7.11 -16.01
C ALA A 54 -2.76 -7.68 -14.74
N THR A 55 -2.01 -7.74 -13.64
CA THR A 55 -2.50 -8.19 -12.34
C THR A 55 -3.63 -7.30 -11.81
N LEU A 56 -3.43 -5.99 -11.80
CA LEU A 56 -4.44 -5.02 -11.35
C LEU A 56 -5.68 -5.06 -12.23
N LEU A 57 -5.53 -5.06 -13.56
CA LEU A 57 -6.64 -5.13 -14.51
C LEU A 57 -7.44 -6.42 -14.34
N LYS A 58 -6.77 -7.56 -14.12
CA LYS A 58 -7.44 -8.85 -13.89
C LYS A 58 -8.35 -8.78 -12.66
N LEU A 59 -7.82 -8.33 -11.53
CA LEU A 59 -8.59 -8.20 -10.29
C LEU A 59 -9.71 -7.17 -10.43
N PHE A 60 -9.41 -5.96 -10.92
CA PHE A 60 -10.37 -4.86 -10.97
C PHE A 60 -11.54 -5.15 -11.90
N ARG A 61 -11.33 -5.90 -13.00
CA ARG A 61 -12.43 -6.34 -13.86
C ARG A 61 -13.38 -7.29 -13.14
N VAL A 62 -12.87 -8.18 -12.30
CA VAL A 62 -13.72 -9.10 -11.51
C VAL A 62 -14.45 -8.34 -10.41
N LEU A 63 -13.78 -7.42 -9.72
CA LEU A 63 -14.43 -6.53 -8.74
C LEU A 63 -15.53 -5.68 -9.40
N LEU A 64 -15.29 -5.13 -10.58
CA LEU A 64 -16.27 -4.35 -11.33
C LEU A 64 -17.50 -5.20 -11.68
N ARG A 65 -17.31 -6.43 -12.18
CA ARG A 65 -18.42 -7.36 -12.49
C ARG A 65 -19.22 -7.71 -11.24
N GLY A 66 -18.55 -7.97 -10.11
CA GLY A 66 -19.20 -8.24 -8.83
C GLY A 66 -20.03 -7.06 -8.31
N HIS A 67 -19.61 -5.83 -8.60
CA HIS A 67 -20.36 -4.61 -8.27
C HIS A 67 -21.46 -4.24 -9.30
N GLY A 68 -21.26 -4.55 -10.57
CA GLY A 68 -22.13 -4.13 -11.67
C GLY A 68 -23.37 -5.01 -11.90
N VAL A 69 -23.35 -6.28 -11.46
CA VAL A 69 -24.44 -7.25 -11.72
C VAL A 69 -25.50 -7.29 -10.61
N ASN A 70 -25.31 -6.57 -9.49
CA ASN A 70 -26.14 -6.75 -8.29
C ASN A 70 -27.18 -5.65 -8.01
N ARG A 71 -27.56 -4.84 -9.01
CA ARG A 71 -28.74 -3.97 -8.89
C ARG A 71 -29.99 -4.50 -9.58
N GLU A 72 -29.87 -5.43 -10.53
CA GLU A 72 -31.01 -6.06 -11.17
C GLU A 72 -30.73 -7.57 -11.39
N ILE A 73 -31.51 -8.40 -10.70
CA ILE A 73 -31.79 -9.82 -11.00
C ILE A 73 -30.64 -10.81 -10.73
N ARG A 74 -30.51 -11.30 -9.49
CA ARG A 74 -30.45 -12.73 -9.10
C ARG A 74 -30.08 -12.90 -7.61
N ALA A 75 -30.75 -13.83 -6.94
CA ALA A 75 -30.51 -14.27 -5.56
C ALA A 75 -29.19 -15.06 -5.38
N GLY A 76 -28.07 -14.50 -5.87
CA GLY A 76 -26.72 -15.00 -5.63
C GLY A 76 -25.97 -14.06 -4.71
N HIS A 77 -25.27 -14.59 -3.70
CA HIS A 77 -24.49 -13.78 -2.77
C HIS A 77 -23.52 -12.85 -3.53
N PRO A 78 -23.42 -11.57 -3.15
CA PRO A 78 -22.42 -10.67 -3.72
C PRO A 78 -21.04 -11.30 -3.58
N VAL A 79 -20.29 -11.41 -4.69
CA VAL A 79 -18.92 -11.92 -4.67
C VAL A 79 -18.11 -11.02 -3.73
N CYS A 80 -17.69 -11.59 -2.59
CA CYS A 80 -16.87 -10.89 -1.62
C CYS A 80 -15.53 -10.50 -2.28
N ALA A 81 -15.01 -9.31 -2.00
CA ALA A 81 -13.73 -8.84 -2.56
C ALA A 81 -12.59 -9.85 -2.32
N GLN A 82 -12.63 -10.55 -1.20
CA GLN A 82 -11.67 -11.60 -0.87
C GLN A 82 -11.80 -12.84 -1.76
N ASP A 83 -13.02 -13.23 -2.16
CA ASP A 83 -13.23 -14.37 -3.06
C ASP A 83 -12.84 -14.01 -4.49
N ALA A 84 -13.12 -12.78 -4.92
CA ALA A 84 -12.61 -12.24 -6.19
C ALA A 84 -11.07 -12.26 -6.22
N MET A 85 -10.43 -11.85 -5.13
CA MET A 85 -8.97 -11.90 -4.98
C MET A 85 -8.43 -13.32 -5.06
N LEU A 86 -9.03 -14.26 -4.33
CA LEU A 86 -8.63 -15.67 -4.35
C LEU A 86 -8.75 -16.27 -5.75
N GLN A 87 -9.87 -16.02 -6.42
CA GLN A 87 -10.13 -16.52 -7.77
C GLN A 87 -9.15 -15.95 -8.80
N CYS A 88 -8.82 -14.66 -8.70
CA CYS A 88 -7.98 -13.98 -9.68
C CYS A 88 -6.49 -14.21 -9.44
N LEU A 89 -6.06 -14.13 -8.18
CA LEU A 89 -4.66 -14.05 -7.79
C LEU A 89 -4.16 -15.32 -7.12
N GLY A 90 -5.05 -16.21 -6.68
CA GLY A 90 -4.69 -17.46 -6.01
C GLY A 90 -4.44 -17.31 -4.51
N PHE A 91 -4.67 -16.12 -3.93
CA PHE A 91 -4.49 -15.86 -2.50
C PHE A 91 -5.44 -14.77 -1.98
N CYS A 92 -5.57 -14.72 -0.65
CA CYS A 92 -6.21 -13.62 0.07
C CYS A 92 -5.22 -13.00 1.05
N ILE A 93 -5.34 -11.69 1.26
CA ILE A 93 -4.65 -11.01 2.35
C ILE A 93 -5.64 -10.31 3.26
N ASP A 94 -5.28 -10.16 4.53
CA ASP A 94 -6.09 -9.43 5.48
C ASP A 94 -5.24 -8.76 6.56
N ARG A 95 -5.81 -7.71 7.16
CA ARG A 95 -5.22 -7.02 8.31
C ARG A 95 -5.49 -7.80 9.57
N ARG A 96 -4.44 -8.09 10.35
CA ARG A 96 -4.54 -8.77 11.65
C ARG A 96 -3.59 -8.14 12.67
N PRO A 97 -3.74 -8.40 13.98
CA PRO A 97 -2.71 -8.05 14.94
C PRO A 97 -1.36 -8.65 14.50
N SER A 98 -0.33 -7.81 14.43
CA SER A 98 1.01 -8.22 14.01
C SER A 98 1.60 -9.24 14.99
N SER A 99 2.40 -10.17 14.47
CA SER A 99 3.20 -11.08 15.28
C SER A 99 4.37 -10.38 15.97
N LEU A 100 4.74 -9.17 15.53
CA LEU A 100 5.80 -8.39 16.14
C LEU A 100 5.32 -7.65 17.42
N PRO A 101 6.08 -7.72 18.53
CA PRO A 101 5.73 -7.02 19.76
C PRO A 101 5.57 -5.51 19.55
N SER A 102 4.41 -4.98 19.94
CA SER A 102 4.09 -3.54 19.84
C SER A 102 4.09 -2.96 18.42
N ALA A 103 4.03 -3.78 17.36
CA ALA A 103 3.94 -3.28 15.98
C ALA A 103 2.50 -2.88 15.57
N GLY A 104 1.48 -3.32 16.31
CA GLY A 104 0.10 -2.98 16.04
C GLY A 104 -0.52 -3.92 15.00
N THR A 105 -0.93 -3.37 13.86
CA THR A 105 -1.53 -4.13 12.76
C THR A 105 -0.45 -4.62 11.80
N GLY A 106 -0.60 -5.83 11.28
CA GLY A 106 0.17 -6.40 10.18
C GLY A 106 -0.76 -6.90 9.07
N VAL A 107 -0.17 -7.31 7.94
CA VAL A 107 -0.91 -7.91 6.82
C VAL A 107 -0.48 -9.36 6.69
N PHE A 108 -1.44 -10.27 6.56
CA PHE A 108 -1.20 -11.70 6.51
C PHE A 108 -1.80 -12.30 5.25
N VAL A 109 -1.12 -13.29 4.67
CA VAL A 109 -1.75 -14.17 3.69
C VAL A 109 -2.72 -15.07 4.45
N THR A 110 -4.01 -14.99 4.18
CA THR A 110 -5.03 -15.71 4.96
C THR A 110 -5.49 -17.00 4.28
N ARG A 111 -5.47 -17.02 2.94
CA ARG A 111 -5.85 -18.17 2.12
C ARG A 111 -4.95 -18.22 0.89
N GLY A 112 -4.77 -19.42 0.35
CA GLY A 112 -4.06 -19.63 -0.91
C GLY A 112 -2.54 -19.54 -0.79
N PHE A 113 -1.90 -19.17 -1.90
CA PHE A 113 -0.44 -19.18 -2.05
C PHE A 113 0.01 -18.01 -2.92
N VAL A 114 1.09 -17.33 -2.51
CA VAL A 114 1.69 -16.22 -3.23
C VAL A 114 3.02 -16.69 -3.81
N PRO A 115 3.13 -16.88 -5.14
CA PRO A 115 4.42 -17.18 -5.78
C PRO A 115 5.40 -16.01 -5.65
N ARG A 116 6.70 -16.26 -5.80
CA ARG A 116 7.71 -15.21 -5.97
C ARG A 116 7.43 -14.34 -7.19
N GLY A 117 7.70 -13.04 -7.08
CA GLY A 117 7.62 -12.10 -8.20
C GLY A 117 6.19 -11.69 -8.58
N VAL A 118 5.24 -11.73 -7.64
CA VAL A 118 3.85 -11.32 -7.91
C VAL A 118 3.47 -10.11 -7.07
N THR A 119 2.56 -9.27 -7.60
CA THR A 119 1.97 -8.16 -6.84
C THR A 119 1.05 -8.70 -5.75
N VAL A 120 1.40 -8.42 -4.49
CA VAL A 120 0.71 -8.91 -3.29
C VAL A 120 -0.24 -7.86 -2.72
N ALA A 121 0.16 -6.60 -2.71
CA ALA A 121 -0.61 -5.49 -2.14
C ALA A 121 -0.29 -4.16 -2.83
N MET A 122 -1.11 -3.14 -2.56
CA MET A 122 -0.91 -1.75 -2.96
C MET A 122 -0.78 -0.87 -1.71
N TYR A 123 0.14 0.08 -1.76
CA TYR A 123 0.27 1.14 -0.76
C TYR A 123 -0.70 2.28 -1.10
N PRO A 124 -1.79 2.45 -0.35
CA PRO A 124 -2.75 3.50 -0.61
C PRO A 124 -2.20 4.87 -0.18
N GLY A 125 -2.73 5.95 -0.75
CA GLY A 125 -2.47 7.28 -0.21
C GLY A 125 -2.58 8.43 -1.19
N ALA A 126 -2.55 9.64 -0.64
CA ALA A 126 -2.47 10.87 -1.42
C ALA A 126 -1.03 11.07 -1.91
N VAL A 127 -0.87 11.36 -3.19
CA VAL A 127 0.42 11.49 -3.89
C VAL A 127 0.79 12.96 -3.95
N TYR A 128 1.94 13.30 -3.39
CA TYR A 128 2.50 14.65 -3.38
C TYR A 128 3.74 14.68 -4.25
N GLN A 129 3.75 15.56 -5.25
CA GLN A 129 4.92 15.86 -6.06
C GLN A 129 6.00 16.58 -5.22
N PRO A 130 7.26 16.59 -5.66
CA PRO A 130 8.28 17.44 -5.07
C PRO A 130 7.77 18.88 -4.92
N TYR A 131 8.04 19.48 -3.75
CA TYR A 131 7.65 20.84 -3.37
C TYR A 131 6.16 21.08 -3.06
N GLU A 132 5.30 20.07 -3.16
CA GLU A 132 3.90 20.19 -2.72
C GLU A 132 3.77 20.21 -1.19
N PRO A 133 2.75 20.91 -0.64
CA PRO A 133 2.63 21.12 0.79
C PRO A 133 2.15 19.85 1.53
N ILE A 134 3.09 19.13 2.14
CA ILE A 134 2.82 17.94 3.00
C ILE A 134 3.09 18.19 4.50
N LEU A 135 3.58 19.38 4.88
CA LEU A 135 4.13 19.61 6.22
C LEU A 135 3.17 19.20 7.35
N LEU A 136 1.92 19.66 7.32
CA LEU A 136 0.97 19.39 8.41
C LEU A 136 0.57 17.91 8.46
N GLN A 137 0.47 17.27 7.30
CA GLN A 137 0.11 15.87 7.12
C GLN A 137 1.24 14.93 7.53
N SER A 138 2.50 15.37 7.43
CA SER A 138 3.68 14.56 7.74
C SER A 138 4.05 14.54 9.23
N ILE A 139 3.58 15.52 10.03
CA ILE A 139 3.88 15.58 11.46
C ILE A 139 3.35 14.34 12.19
N ARG A 140 4.27 13.54 12.76
CA ARG A 140 3.97 12.29 13.48
C ARG A 140 3.18 11.28 12.64
N ASN A 141 3.30 11.38 11.32
CA ASN A 141 2.65 10.47 10.40
C ASN A 141 3.64 9.37 10.03
N PRO A 142 3.42 8.13 10.50
CA PRO A 142 4.31 7.06 10.16
C PRO A 142 4.02 6.60 8.72
N PHE A 143 2.86 6.88 8.11
CA PHE A 143 2.46 6.32 6.81
C PHE A 143 2.86 7.18 5.62
N VAL A 144 3.88 8.04 5.76
CA VAL A 144 4.46 8.76 4.62
C VAL A 144 5.53 7.86 4.00
N PHE A 145 5.27 7.43 2.77
CA PHE A 145 6.22 6.73 1.92
C PHE A 145 6.93 7.74 1.01
N ARG A 146 8.24 7.57 0.81
CA ARG A 146 9.04 8.40 -0.10
C ARG A 146 9.57 7.55 -1.25
N CYS A 147 9.16 7.89 -2.45
CA CYS A 147 9.66 7.33 -3.71
C CYS A 147 11.09 7.82 -3.98
N ILE A 148 11.80 7.09 -4.84
CA ILE A 148 13.19 7.34 -5.24
C ILE A 148 13.33 8.74 -5.84
N ASP A 149 12.36 9.15 -6.67
CA ASP A 149 12.32 10.47 -7.32
C ASP A 149 11.85 11.63 -6.40
N GLY A 150 11.59 11.34 -5.13
CA GLY A 150 11.14 12.33 -4.15
C GLY A 150 9.63 12.55 -4.10
N VAL A 151 8.84 11.85 -4.91
CA VAL A 151 7.37 11.80 -4.76
C VAL A 151 7.03 11.18 -3.40
N LEU A 152 6.05 11.76 -2.69
CA LEU A 152 5.60 11.28 -1.39
C LEU A 152 4.20 10.68 -1.50
N VAL A 153 3.95 9.58 -0.80
CA VAL A 153 2.63 8.95 -0.70
C VAL A 153 2.20 8.94 0.76
N ASP A 154 1.12 9.66 1.09
CA ASP A 154 0.53 9.70 2.42
C ASP A 154 -0.58 8.64 2.56
N GLY A 155 -0.22 7.50 3.13
CA GLY A 155 -1.12 6.38 3.39
C GLY A 155 -1.85 6.43 4.73
N ASN A 156 -1.90 7.58 5.41
CA ASN A 156 -2.57 7.67 6.70
C ASN A 156 -4.10 7.73 6.53
N ASP A 157 -4.77 6.72 7.05
CA ASP A 157 -6.22 6.52 6.95
C ASP A 157 -7.03 7.38 7.93
N LYS A 158 -6.37 8.25 8.71
CA LYS A 158 -6.94 9.01 9.83
C LYS A 158 -6.67 10.51 9.74
N GLY A 159 -7.43 11.28 10.51
CA GLY A 159 -7.20 12.72 10.71
C GLY A 159 -7.22 13.53 9.42
N ILE A 160 -6.29 14.49 9.30
CA ILE A 160 -6.20 15.43 8.18
C ILE A 160 -5.91 14.70 6.87
N SER A 161 -5.04 13.69 6.87
CA SER A 161 -4.71 12.87 5.70
C SER A 161 -5.95 12.21 5.08
N LYS A 162 -6.83 11.63 5.92
CA LYS A 162 -8.12 11.07 5.49
C LYS A 162 -9.01 12.12 4.81
N VAL A 163 -9.13 13.30 5.41
CA VAL A 163 -9.97 14.39 4.88
C VAL A 163 -9.43 14.87 3.54
N LEU A 164 -8.11 15.06 3.43
CA LEU A 164 -7.46 15.47 2.19
C LEU A 164 -7.62 14.45 1.07
N PHE A 165 -7.42 13.16 1.35
CA PHE A 165 -7.63 12.12 0.35
C PHE A 165 -9.06 12.15 -0.20
N ARG A 166 -10.06 12.25 0.69
CA ARG A 166 -11.48 12.36 0.28
C ARG A 166 -11.75 13.61 -0.55
N SER A 167 -11.14 14.74 -0.17
CA SER A 167 -11.26 16.00 -0.91
C SER A 167 -10.70 15.86 -2.33
N CYS A 168 -9.48 15.33 -2.47
CA CYS A 168 -8.85 15.12 -3.78
C CYS A 168 -9.64 14.13 -4.63
N SER A 169 -10.10 13.01 -4.02
CA SER A 169 -10.95 12.02 -4.71
C SER A 169 -12.28 12.63 -5.20
N GLY A 170 -12.87 13.52 -4.41
CA GLY A 170 -14.09 14.25 -4.79
C GLY A 170 -13.86 15.24 -5.93
N ARG A 171 -12.74 15.97 -5.89
CA ARG A 171 -12.31 16.91 -6.95
C ARG A 171 -12.09 16.18 -8.28
N ASP A 172 -11.44 15.02 -8.25
CA ASP A 172 -11.01 14.30 -9.45
C ASP A 172 -12.13 13.48 -10.09
N ARG A 173 -13.35 13.52 -9.55
CA ARG A 173 -14.49 12.76 -10.09
C ARG A 173 -14.83 13.23 -11.51
N MET A 174 -14.95 12.28 -12.44
CA MET A 174 -15.37 12.55 -13.82
C MET A 174 -16.81 12.08 -14.04
N GLY A 175 -17.77 12.98 -13.88
CA GLY A 175 -19.20 12.68 -14.03
C GLY A 175 -19.63 11.50 -13.13
N PRO A 176 -20.18 10.40 -13.68
CA PRO A 176 -20.56 9.24 -12.88
C PRO A 176 -19.37 8.42 -12.40
N PHE A 177 -18.18 8.60 -12.99
CA PHE A 177 -17.01 7.75 -12.75
C PHE A 177 -16.19 8.25 -11.54
N LEU A 178 -15.92 7.33 -10.61
CA LEU A 178 -14.99 7.53 -9.51
C LEU A 178 -13.56 7.27 -9.98
N MET A 179 -12.63 8.17 -9.69
CA MET A 179 -11.24 8.06 -10.14
C MET A 179 -10.29 7.44 -9.12
N SER A 180 -10.76 7.19 -7.90
CA SER A 180 -9.97 6.53 -6.86
C SER A 180 -10.87 5.78 -5.88
N ASP A 181 -10.29 4.80 -5.19
CA ASP A 181 -10.93 4.04 -4.13
C ASP A 181 -10.80 4.81 -2.80
N THR A 182 -11.92 5.16 -2.15
CA THR A 182 -11.92 5.80 -0.82
C THR A 182 -12.19 4.81 0.31
N SER A 183 -12.52 3.56 -0.02
CA SER A 183 -12.89 2.54 0.97
C SER A 183 -11.70 2.02 1.78
N TRP A 184 -10.47 2.19 1.29
CA TRP A 184 -9.24 1.89 2.06
C TRP A 184 -9.10 2.73 3.33
N LEU A 185 -9.80 3.86 3.42
CA LEU A 185 -9.92 4.68 4.64
C LEU A 185 -10.79 4.05 5.72
N THR A 186 -11.22 2.80 5.53
CA THR A 186 -12.08 2.00 6.42
C THR A 186 -11.45 0.63 6.69
N ASP A 187 -12.08 -0.16 7.55
CA ASP A 187 -11.61 -1.51 7.89
C ASP A 187 -11.84 -2.55 6.76
N CYS A 188 -12.67 -2.24 5.76
CA CYS A 188 -13.03 -3.16 4.68
C CYS A 188 -12.89 -2.48 3.31
N PRO A 189 -11.69 -2.46 2.70
CA PRO A 189 -11.51 -1.89 1.36
C PRO A 189 -12.22 -2.72 0.28
N LEU A 190 -12.72 -2.03 -0.74
CA LEU A 190 -13.28 -2.60 -1.96
C LEU A 190 -12.18 -3.23 -2.81
N ASN A 191 -11.04 -2.55 -2.96
CA ASN A 191 -9.82 -3.16 -3.46
C ASN A 191 -9.08 -3.88 -2.31
N PRO A 192 -9.10 -5.22 -2.24
CA PRO A 192 -8.49 -5.96 -1.14
C PRO A 192 -6.95 -5.83 -1.10
N LEU A 193 -6.32 -5.34 -2.18
CA LEU A 193 -4.90 -5.04 -2.21
C LEU A 193 -4.54 -3.76 -1.42
N ALA A 194 -5.49 -2.87 -1.13
CA ALA A 194 -5.25 -1.53 -0.57
C ALA A 194 -4.96 -1.52 0.95
N VAL A 195 -4.01 -2.34 1.38
CA VAL A 195 -3.61 -2.53 2.79
C VAL A 195 -2.10 -2.42 3.01
N GLY A 196 -1.33 -2.02 1.98
CA GLY A 196 0.13 -2.01 1.99
C GLY A 196 0.77 -1.10 3.05
N GLN A 197 0.05 -0.09 3.54
CA GLN A 197 0.51 0.80 4.60
C GLN A 197 0.68 0.12 5.97
N TYR A 198 0.05 -1.05 6.17
CA TYR A 198 0.15 -1.85 7.38
C TYR A 198 1.16 -2.99 7.29
N VAL A 199 1.88 -3.14 6.18
CA VAL A 199 2.99 -4.09 6.08
C VAL A 199 4.13 -3.59 6.95
N ASN A 200 4.58 -4.43 7.90
CA ASN A 200 5.56 -4.05 8.90
C ASN A 200 7.00 -4.12 8.36
N ASN A 201 7.91 -3.48 9.08
CA ASN A 201 9.33 -3.58 8.79
C ASN A 201 9.86 -4.97 9.16
N CYS A 202 10.77 -5.49 8.35
CA CYS A 202 11.50 -6.69 8.65
C CYS A 202 12.41 -6.50 9.88
N SER A 203 12.81 -7.60 10.47
CA SER A 203 13.87 -7.68 11.49
C SER A 203 14.84 -8.79 11.12
N ASN A 204 15.94 -8.92 11.85
CA ASN A 204 16.89 -10.02 11.65
C ASN A 204 16.22 -11.40 11.80
N ASP A 205 15.22 -11.52 12.68
CA ASP A 205 14.48 -12.76 12.93
C ASP A 205 13.30 -12.96 11.96
N ARG A 206 12.82 -11.87 11.35
CA ARG A 206 11.67 -11.84 10.44
C ARG A 206 12.09 -11.16 9.14
N PRO A 207 12.73 -11.90 8.21
CA PRO A 207 13.24 -11.32 6.97
C PRO A 207 12.10 -10.81 6.09
N ALA A 208 12.39 -9.82 5.26
CA ALA A 208 11.43 -9.30 4.30
C ALA A 208 11.04 -10.42 3.30
N ASN A 209 9.74 -10.56 3.08
CA ASN A 209 9.17 -11.46 2.06
C ASN A 209 8.46 -10.68 0.95
N VAL A 210 8.31 -9.37 1.10
CA VAL A 210 7.83 -8.45 0.07
C VAL A 210 8.73 -7.20 -0.02
N CYS A 211 8.74 -6.54 -1.17
CA CYS A 211 9.40 -5.24 -1.34
C CYS A 211 8.47 -4.23 -2.01
N TYR A 212 8.71 -2.95 -1.74
CA TYR A 212 8.03 -1.87 -2.44
C TYR A 212 8.57 -1.73 -3.86
N GLN A 213 7.66 -1.47 -4.80
CA GLN A 213 7.99 -1.16 -6.18
C GLN A 213 7.09 -0.01 -6.65
N GLU A 214 7.69 1.00 -7.27
CA GLU A 214 6.99 2.13 -7.84
C GLU A 214 6.34 1.75 -9.18
N TYR A 215 5.11 2.20 -9.38
CA TYR A 215 4.32 1.91 -10.58
C TYR A 215 3.51 3.15 -10.96
N ASP A 216 3.71 3.66 -12.16
CA ASP A 216 2.92 4.76 -12.70
C ASP A 216 1.74 4.20 -13.50
N VAL A 217 0.53 4.65 -13.17
CA VAL A 217 -0.68 4.19 -13.86
C VAL A 217 -0.65 4.67 -15.33
N PRO A 218 -0.72 3.76 -16.32
CA PRO A 218 -0.68 4.15 -17.73
C PRO A 218 -1.86 5.03 -18.14
N ASP A 219 -1.66 5.93 -19.09
CA ASP A 219 -2.75 6.79 -19.61
C ASP A 219 -3.92 5.97 -20.17
N LYS A 220 -3.61 4.83 -20.79
CA LYS A 220 -4.57 3.89 -21.36
C LYS A 220 -5.31 3.04 -20.31
N PHE A 221 -5.09 3.26 -19.02
CA PHE A 221 -5.77 2.51 -17.96
C PHE A 221 -7.28 2.80 -17.99
N PRO A 222 -8.15 1.76 -18.08
CA PRO A 222 -9.59 1.94 -18.26
C PRO A 222 -10.23 2.79 -17.17
N VAL A 223 -11.00 3.80 -17.59
CA VAL A 223 -11.58 4.81 -16.70
C VAL A 223 -12.52 4.20 -15.65
N GLU A 224 -13.25 3.14 -16.00
CA GLU A 224 -14.20 2.47 -15.11
C GLU A 224 -13.50 1.71 -13.98
N LEU A 225 -12.24 1.32 -14.20
CA LEU A 225 -11.43 0.57 -13.24
C LEU A 225 -10.63 1.48 -12.31
N ARG A 226 -10.47 2.78 -12.64
CA ARG A 226 -9.76 3.75 -11.78
C ARG A 226 -10.38 3.87 -10.40
N ARG A 227 -11.67 3.57 -10.25
CA ARG A 227 -12.38 3.50 -8.96
C ARG A 227 -11.79 2.54 -7.93
N PHE A 228 -10.90 1.63 -8.33
CA PHE A 228 -10.23 0.67 -7.45
C PHE A 228 -8.77 1.05 -7.16
N LEU A 229 -8.25 2.11 -7.79
CA LEU A 229 -6.91 2.64 -7.50
C LEU A 229 -6.94 3.37 -6.15
N PRO A 230 -6.12 2.96 -5.17
CA PRO A 230 -6.15 3.55 -3.84
C PRO A 230 -5.26 4.79 -3.72
N ASN A 231 -4.93 5.44 -4.85
CA ASN A 231 -4.04 6.59 -4.92
C ASN A 231 -4.74 7.76 -5.62
N VAL A 232 -4.42 8.99 -5.21
CA VAL A 232 -4.96 10.22 -5.78
C VAL A 232 -3.91 11.31 -5.73
N ASN A 233 -3.79 12.13 -6.77
CA ASN A 233 -2.84 13.24 -6.79
C ASN A 233 -3.33 14.37 -5.86
N TYR A 234 -2.41 14.93 -5.07
CA TYR A 234 -2.71 16.05 -4.19
C TYR A 234 -3.14 17.28 -4.98
N SER A 235 -2.37 17.68 -6.00
CA SER A 235 -2.76 18.73 -6.93
C SER A 235 -3.45 18.17 -8.17
N GLN A 236 -4.27 19.01 -8.80
CA GLN A 236 -4.87 18.70 -10.09
C GLN A 236 -3.86 19.04 -11.21
N ASP A 237 -2.87 18.19 -11.40
CA ASP A 237 -1.99 18.24 -12.57
C ASP A 237 -2.42 17.16 -13.58
N ALA A 238 -3.11 17.59 -14.65
CA ALA A 238 -3.68 16.70 -15.66
C ALA A 238 -2.63 16.01 -16.53
N GLY A 239 -1.37 16.46 -16.51
CA GLY A 239 -0.30 15.92 -17.34
C GLY A 239 0.47 14.76 -16.72
N ARG A 240 0.23 14.42 -15.44
CA ARG A 240 1.01 13.44 -14.71
C ARG A 240 0.24 12.16 -14.44
N PRO A 241 0.86 10.98 -14.65
CA PRO A 241 0.24 9.72 -14.25
C PRO A 241 0.07 9.69 -12.73
N VAL A 242 -0.88 8.91 -12.26
CA VAL A 242 -1.04 8.65 -10.83
C VAL A 242 0.07 7.69 -10.40
N ARG A 243 0.98 8.15 -9.52
CA ARG A 243 2.00 7.29 -8.91
C ARG A 243 1.33 6.36 -7.90
N CYS A 244 1.52 5.07 -8.09
CA CYS A 244 1.20 4.03 -7.14
C CYS A 244 2.49 3.39 -6.61
N VAL A 245 2.37 2.73 -5.47
CA VAL A 245 3.42 1.85 -4.94
C VAL A 245 2.78 0.50 -4.68
N VAL A 246 3.34 -0.55 -5.26
CA VAL A 246 2.90 -1.93 -5.07
C VAL A 246 3.90 -2.68 -4.19
N LEU A 247 3.45 -3.77 -3.60
CA LEU A 247 4.32 -4.70 -2.88
C LEU A 247 4.44 -5.98 -3.68
N VAL A 248 5.67 -6.37 -4.00
CA VAL A 248 6.00 -7.55 -4.79
C VAL A 248 6.64 -8.61 -3.90
N SER A 249 6.25 -9.87 -4.06
CA SER A 249 6.81 -11.00 -3.30
C SER A 249 8.27 -11.28 -3.69
N LEU A 250 9.15 -11.39 -2.69
CA LEU A 250 10.57 -11.71 -2.86
C LEU A 250 10.82 -13.22 -2.94
N ARG A 251 9.89 -14.01 -2.40
CA ARG A 251 9.88 -15.47 -2.35
C ARG A 251 8.44 -15.96 -2.36
N ASP A 252 8.27 -17.27 -2.41
CA ASP A 252 6.99 -17.91 -2.18
C ASP A 252 6.50 -17.66 -0.73
N ILE A 253 5.21 -17.38 -0.56
CA ILE A 253 4.57 -17.08 0.73
C ILE A 253 3.30 -17.92 0.88
N HIS A 254 3.19 -18.62 2.01
CA HIS A 254 2.10 -19.51 2.34
C HIS A 254 1.04 -18.83 3.23
N ALA A 255 -0.18 -19.36 3.21
CA ALA A 255 -1.22 -18.95 4.12
C ALA A 255 -0.78 -19.08 5.60
N GLY A 256 -1.10 -18.06 6.39
CA GLY A 256 -0.69 -17.90 7.79
C GLY A 256 0.54 -17.01 7.97
N GLU A 257 1.33 -16.77 6.92
CA GLU A 257 2.52 -15.91 7.02
C GLU A 257 2.15 -14.40 7.04
N GLU A 258 2.87 -13.64 7.86
CA GLU A 258 2.82 -12.17 7.88
C GLU A 258 3.73 -11.60 6.78
N LEU A 259 3.28 -10.54 6.13
CA LEU A 259 4.06 -9.78 5.17
C LEU A 259 5.00 -8.81 5.91
N PHE A 260 6.28 -8.87 5.56
CA PHE A 260 7.32 -7.98 6.03
C PHE A 260 8.06 -7.37 4.84
N SER A 261 8.32 -6.08 4.94
CA SER A 261 9.07 -5.30 3.95
C SER A 261 10.29 -4.67 4.60
N ASN A 262 11.26 -4.25 3.81
CA ASN A 262 12.25 -3.31 4.28
C ASN A 262 11.77 -1.88 4.00
N TYR A 263 11.73 -1.03 5.04
CA TYR A 263 11.38 0.38 4.92
C TYR A 263 12.47 1.23 4.26
N TYR A 264 13.65 0.68 4.03
CA TYR A 264 14.77 1.40 3.44
C TYR A 264 15.28 0.69 2.19
N THR A 265 15.24 1.42 1.08
CA THR A 265 16.00 1.11 -0.12
C THR A 265 17.13 2.13 -0.21
N ILE A 266 18.37 1.66 -0.30
CA ILE A 266 19.52 2.51 -0.58
C ILE A 266 19.81 2.40 -2.07
N VAL A 267 19.74 3.55 -2.75
CA VAL A 267 20.12 3.68 -4.16
C VAL A 267 21.51 4.32 -4.19
N HIS A 268 22.45 3.67 -4.88
CA HIS A 268 23.83 4.15 -5.07
C HIS A 268 24.01 4.90 -6.38
#